data_AF-A0A4R4RW33-F1
#
_entry.id   AF-A0A4R4RW33-F1
#
_cell.length_a   1.000
_cell.length_b   1.000
_cell.length_c   1.000
_cell.angle_alpha   90.00
_cell.angle_beta   90.00
_cell.angle_gamma   90.00
#
_symmetry.space_group_name_H-M   'P 1'
#
loop_
_entity.id
_entity.type
_entity.pdbx_description
1 polymer ?
#
loop_
_entity_poly.entity_id
_entity_poly.type
_entity_poly.pdbx_seq_one_letter_code
_entity_poly.pdbx_strand_id
1 'polypeptide(L)' 'MDLHVSLDGGGDLTARIYRSLRDGVRDGRLRPGDRLPPTRELARTLSVSRGTVATAYERLTAEGFPVS' A
#
# COMPACT_ATOMS: atom_id res chain seq x y z
N MET A 1 13.79 1.80 4.53
CA MET A 1 12.97 1.42 3.36
C MET A 1 12.16 2.65 3.00
N ASP A 2 12.58 3.39 1.98
CA ASP A 2 11.90 4.61 1.54
C ASP A 2 10.87 4.26 0.47
N LEU A 3 9.61 4.14 0.89
CA LEU A 3 8.48 3.96 -0.02
C LEU A 3 8.10 5.34 -0.58
N HIS A 4 8.67 5.70 -1.72
CA HIS A 4 8.41 6.99 -2.35
C HIS A 4 7.09 6.93 -3.13
N VAL A 5 6.03 7.53 -2.58
CA VAL A 5 4.71 7.62 -3.23
C VAL A 5 4.51 9.03 -3.77
N SER A 6 4.68 9.22 -5.09
CA SER A 6 4.44 10.51 -5.74
C SER A 6 2.93 10.81 -5.85
N LEU A 7 2.51 11.99 -5.38
CA LEU A 7 1.09 12.37 -5.19
C LEU A 7 0.50 13.30 -6.27
N ASP A 8 1.29 13.74 -7.26
CA ASP A 8 0.83 14.68 -8.28
C ASP A 8 -0.07 14.03 -9.35
N GLY A 9 -1.35 14.43 -9.39
CA GLY A 9 -2.32 14.10 -10.44
C GLY A 9 -3.71 13.71 -9.88
N GLY A 10 -4.78 14.30 -10.43
CA GLY A 10 -6.16 14.14 -10.00
C GLY A 10 -6.75 12.74 -10.22
N GLY A 11 -6.23 11.74 -9.50
CA GLY A 11 -6.72 10.37 -9.49
C GLY A 11 -6.52 9.73 -8.11
N ASP A 12 -7.41 8.80 -7.76
CA ASP A 12 -7.53 8.16 -6.45
C ASP A 12 -6.18 7.81 -5.82
N LEU A 13 -5.85 8.50 -4.72
CA LEU A 13 -4.68 8.26 -3.88
C LEU A 13 -4.53 6.78 -3.50
N THR A 14 -5.67 6.13 -3.24
CA THR A 14 -5.80 4.69 -3.00
C THR A 14 -5.16 3.85 -4.11
N ALA A 15 -5.40 4.20 -5.38
CA ALA A 15 -4.89 3.45 -6.52
C ALA A 15 -3.37 3.61 -6.69
N ARG A 16 -2.78 4.72 -6.23
CA ARG A 16 -1.33 4.90 -6.21
C ARG A 16 -0.67 4.07 -5.13
N ILE A 17 -1.20 4.13 -3.91
CA ILE A 17 -0.72 3.34 -2.76
C ILE A 17 -0.79 1.86 -3.12
N TYR A 18 -1.93 1.41 -3.64
CA TYR A 18 -2.13 0.05 -4.09
C TYR A 18 -1.11 -0.36 -5.17
N ARG A 19 -0.87 0.46 -6.20
CA ARG A 19 0.16 0.17 -7.23
C ARG A 19 1.56 0.05 -6.63
N SER A 20 1.95 0.99 -5.76
CA SER A 20 3.26 0.96 -5.12
C SER A 20 3.45 -0.27 -4.22
N LEU A 21 2.42 -0.67 -3.49
CA LEU A 21 2.42 -1.92 -2.70
C LEU A 21 2.53 -3.14 -3.61
N ARG A 22 1.73 -3.20 -4.67
CA ARG A 22 1.72 -4.30 -5.65
C ARG A 22 3.08 -4.44 -6.34
N ASP A 23 3.70 -3.32 -6.71
CA ASP A 23 5.04 -3.31 -7.31
C ASP A 23 6.09 -3.77 -6.30
N GLY A 24 5.99 -3.38 -5.02
CA GLY A 24 6.84 -3.91 -3.96
C GLY A 24 6.71 -5.43 -3.74
N VAL A 25 5.49 -5.96 -3.87
CA VAL A 25 5.24 -7.41 -3.83
C VAL A 25 5.78 -8.09 -5.09
N ARG A 26 5.59 -7.51 -6.28
CA ARG A 26 6.12 -8.04 -7.55
C ARG A 26 7.64 -8.02 -7.63
N ASP A 27 8.27 -6.99 -7.11
CA ASP A 27 9.73 -6.88 -6.99
C ASP A 27 10.32 -7.90 -6.00
N GLY A 28 9.47 -8.67 -5.30
CA GLY A 28 9.88 -9.66 -4.31
C GLY A 28 10.38 -9.04 -3.00
N ARG A 29 10.19 -7.72 -2.80
CA ARG A 29 10.52 -7.02 -1.54
C ARG A 29 9.50 -7.30 -0.45
N LEU A 30 8.28 -7.68 -0.83
CA LEU A 30 7.20 -8.08 0.08
C LEU A 30 6.77 -9.48 -0.32
N ARG A 31 7.05 -10.47 0.53
CA ARG A 31 6.55 -11.83 0.30
C ARG A 31 5.10 -11.95 0.75
N PRO A 32 4.27 -12.78 0.09
CA PRO A 32 2.97 -13.16 0.64
C PRO A 32 3.14 -13.70 2.06
N GLY A 33 2.58 -13.01 3.07
CA GLY A 33 2.77 -13.34 4.49
C GLY A 33 3.94 -12.64 5.20
N ASP A 34 4.70 -11.75 4.53
CA ASP A 34 5.53 -10.78 5.25
C ASP A 34 4.62 -9.86 6.07
N ARG A 35 5.05 -9.56 7.30
CA ARG A 35 4.32 -8.62 8.17
C ARG A 35 4.30 -7.26 7.51
N LEU A 36 3.14 -6.88 7.01
CA LEU A 36 2.96 -5.55 6.48
C LEU A 36 2.79 -4.57 7.65
N PRO A 37 3.32 -3.34 7.54
CA PRO A 37 3.09 -2.35 8.55
C PRO A 37 1.58 -2.12 8.68
N PRO A 38 1.08 -1.94 9.91
CA PRO A 38 -0.32 -1.66 10.13
C PRO A 38 -0.74 -0.42 9.34
N THR A 39 -1.97 -0.40 8.83
CA THR A 39 -2.55 0.71 8.04
C THR A 39 -2.30 2.08 8.66
N ARG A 40 -2.28 2.17 9.99
CA ARG A 40 -2.00 3.40 10.74
C ARG A 40 -0.55 3.88 10.62
N GLU A 41 0.41 2.97 10.61
CA GLU A 41 1.84 3.29 10.48
C GLU A 41 2.15 3.70 9.05
N LEU A 42 1.68 2.94 8.07
CA LEU A 42 1.86 3.28 6.66
C LEU A 42 1.17 4.62 6.31
N ALA A 43 -0.02 4.88 6.86
CA ALA A 43 -0.69 6.16 6.72
C ALA A 43 0.14 7.34 7.25
N ARG A 44 0.83 7.15 8.37
CA ARG A 44 1.71 8.17 8.95
C ARG A 44 2.96 8.38 8.10
N THR A 45 3.61 7.30 7.66
CA THR A 45 4.81 7.34 6.83
C THR A 45 4.53 8.03 5.49
N LEU A 46 3.38 7.74 4.89
CA LEU A 46 2.96 8.34 3.62
C LEU A 46 2.21 9.67 3.79
N SER A 47 1.95 10.10 5.03
CA SER A 47 1.16 11.28 5.37
C SER A 47 -0.23 11.32 4.69
N VAL A 48 -0.89 10.17 4.62
CA VAL A 48 -2.22 9.98 4.00
C VAL A 48 -3.30 9.59 5.02
N SER A 49 -4.56 9.68 4.62
CA SER A 49 -5.69 9.22 5.45
C SER A 49 -5.69 7.71 5.62
N ARG A 50 -6.00 7.24 6.83
CA ARG A 50 -6.10 5.80 7.15
C ARG A 50 -7.11 5.07 6.25
N GLY A 51 -8.23 5.72 5.92
CA GLY A 51 -9.24 5.15 5.02
C GLY A 51 -8.67 4.83 3.64
N THR A 52 -7.82 5.70 3.10
CA THR A 52 -7.15 5.48 1.82
C THR A 52 -6.22 4.27 1.84
N VAL A 53 -5.43 4.12 2.92
CA VAL A 53 -4.55 2.94 3.07
C VAL A 53 -5.36 1.67 3.28
N ALA A 54 -6.44 1.74 4.05
CA ALA A 54 -7.35 0.61 4.27
C ALA A 54 -7.95 0.13 2.95
N THR A 55 -8.49 1.03 2.13
CA THR A 55 -9.02 0.65 0.81
C THR A 55 -7.93 0.10 -0.12
N ALA A 56 -6.69 0.59 -0.03
CA ALA A 56 -5.59 0.06 -0.82
C ALA A 56 -5.22 -1.37 -0.39
N TYR A 57 -5.22 -1.65 0.92
CA TYR A 57 -4.99 -2.98 1.48
C TYR A 57 -6.13 -3.93 1.12
N GLU A 58 -7.39 -3.50 1.22
CA GLU A 58 -8.55 -4.29 0.80
C GLU A 58 -8.45 -4.70 -0.68
N ARG A 59 -8.05 -3.76 -1.56
CA ARG A 59 -7.81 -4.07 -2.98
C ARG A 59 -6.65 -5.05 -3.18
N LEU A 60 -5.58 -4.94 -2.39
CA LEU A 60 -4.44 -5.85 -2.45
C LEU A 60 -4.83 -7.27 -2.01
N THR A 61 -5.58 -7.38 -0.90
CA THR A 61 -6.12 -8.65 -0.39
C THR A 61 -7.11 -9.27 -1.37
N ALA A 62 -7.95 -8.45 -2.03
CA ALA A 62 -8.90 -8.91 -3.04
C ALA A 62 -8.20 -9.51 -4.28
N GLU A 63 -6.97 -9.09 -4.60
CA GLU A 63 -6.15 -9.71 -5.65
C GLU A 63 -5.48 -11.02 -5.22
N GLY A 64 -5.60 -11.42 -3.95
CA GLY A 64 -5.01 -12.65 -3.42
C GLY A 64 -3.61 -12.46 -2.82
N PHE A 65 -3.23 -11.23 -2.48
CA PHE A 65 -2.02 -10.98 -1.69
C PHE A 65 -2.37 -10.92 -0.19
N PRO A 66 -2.07 -11.97 0.60
CA PRO A 66 -2.32 -11.94 2.03
C PRO A 66 -1.38 -10.94 2.70
N VAL A 67 -1.99 -9.90 3.28
CA VAL A 67 -1.34 -8.91 4.14
C VAL A 67 -1.75 -9.20 5.58
N SER A 68 -0.81 -9.53 6.46
CA SER A 68 -1.09 -9.86 7.87
C SER A 68 -0.13 -9.21 8.84
#